data_AF-A0A392QJG0-F1
#
_entry.id   AF-A0A392QJG0-F1
#
_cell.length_a   1.000
_cell.length_b   1.000
_cell.length_c   1.000
_cell.angle_alpha   90.00
_cell.angle_beta   90.00
_cell.angle_gamma   90.00
#
_symmetry.space_group_name_H-M   'P 1'
#
loop_
_entity.id
_entity.type
_entity.pdbx_description
1 polymer ?
#
loop_
_entity_poly.entity_id
_entity_poly.type
_entity_poly.pdbx_seq_one_letter_code
_entity_poly.pdbx_strand_id
1 'polypeptide(L)'
;RGRVLGGSSAINGGFYSRASDEFVEKVGWDEKLVKEAYEWVESKVVFPPFFLTPWQFVAEFSLLETGILPYNGYNLEHVKGTKISGSVFDGFGKRHTSADLLEAGNPKNLIVLVNATVKSIIFHHNAVKIFDLPATALQP
;
A
#
# COMPACT_ATOMS: atom_id res chain seq x y z
N ARG A 1 13.78 -2.42 -6.29
CA ARG A 1 12.32 -2.46 -6.56
C ARG A 1 11.93 -3.86 -6.99
N GLY A 2 10.75 -4.35 -6.58
CA GLY A 2 10.27 -5.66 -7.00
C GLY A 2 10.06 -5.75 -8.51
N ARG A 3 10.38 -6.91 -9.10
CA ARG A 3 10.12 -7.25 -10.51
C ARG A 3 9.54 -8.65 -10.62
N VAL A 4 8.37 -8.81 -10.01
CA VAL A 4 7.58 -10.03 -9.91
C VAL A 4 6.12 -9.63 -9.72
N LEU A 5 5.16 -10.51 -10.02
CA LEU A 5 3.76 -10.29 -9.67
C LEU A 5 3.65 -10.06 -8.16
N GLY A 6 2.87 -9.06 -7.74
CA GLY A 6 2.83 -8.56 -6.36
C GLY A 6 3.90 -7.49 -6.05
N GLY A 7 4.78 -7.16 -7.00
CA GLY A 7 5.71 -6.04 -6.87
C GLY A 7 6.64 -6.16 -5.67
N SER A 8 6.85 -5.05 -4.94
CA SER A 8 7.79 -5.02 -3.81
C SER A 8 7.26 -5.75 -2.56
N SER A 9 5.96 -5.99 -2.40
CA SER A 9 5.45 -6.78 -1.26
C SER A 9 5.94 -8.23 -1.29
N ALA A 10 6.30 -8.74 -2.46
CA ALA A 10 6.86 -10.08 -2.63
C ALA A 10 8.29 -10.21 -2.07
N ILE A 11 9.01 -9.09 -1.85
CA ILE A 11 10.43 -9.11 -1.49
C ILE A 11 10.80 -8.18 -0.31
N ASN A 12 9.84 -7.50 0.32
CA ASN A 12 10.10 -6.58 1.42
C ASN A 12 10.35 -7.32 2.76
N GLY A 13 10.68 -6.57 3.82
CA GLY A 13 10.86 -7.11 5.17
C GLY A 13 9.56 -7.57 5.88
N GLY A 14 8.41 -7.44 5.23
CA GLY A 14 7.13 -7.97 5.71
C GLY A 14 6.43 -7.20 6.84
N PHE A 15 7.03 -6.14 7.37
CA PHE A 15 6.39 -5.24 8.33
C PHE A 15 5.18 -4.53 7.72
N TYR A 16 4.07 -4.50 8.44
CA TYR A 16 2.84 -3.79 8.07
C TYR A 16 2.46 -2.78 9.15
N SER A 17 2.07 -1.57 8.75
CA SER A 17 1.49 -0.54 9.59
C SER A 17 0.61 0.36 8.72
N ARG A 18 -0.45 0.91 9.30
CA ARG A 18 -1.27 1.96 8.67
C ARG A 18 -0.48 3.27 8.58
N ALA A 19 -0.92 4.19 7.74
CA ALA A 19 -0.48 5.59 7.81
C ALA A 19 -1.04 6.26 9.08
N SER A 20 -0.51 7.41 9.47
CA SER A 20 -1.11 8.19 10.56
C SER A 20 -2.39 8.86 10.10
N ASP A 21 -3.34 9.04 11.02
CA ASP A 21 -4.57 9.81 10.76
C ASP A 21 -4.25 11.23 10.27
N GLU A 22 -3.25 11.89 10.86
CA GLU A 22 -2.76 13.20 10.42
C GLU A 22 -2.33 13.20 8.94
N PHE A 23 -1.71 12.13 8.46
CA PHE A 23 -1.32 12.01 7.05
C PHE A 23 -2.55 11.86 6.15
N VAL A 24 -3.52 11.03 6.55
CA VAL A 24 -4.76 10.80 5.81
C VAL A 24 -5.56 12.10 5.69
N GLU A 25 -5.71 12.84 6.79
CA GLU A 25 -6.38 14.14 6.84
C GLU A 25 -5.66 15.15 5.95
N LYS A 26 -4.34 15.25 6.06
CA LYS A 26 -3.53 16.21 5.29
C LYS A 26 -3.62 16.01 3.78
N VAL A 27 -3.74 14.76 3.31
CA VAL A 27 -3.91 14.45 1.88
C VAL A 27 -5.37 14.65 1.43
N GLY A 28 -6.32 14.75 2.36
CA GLY A 28 -7.73 14.97 2.09
C GLY A 28 -8.45 13.73 1.58
N TRP A 29 -8.05 12.54 2.05
CA TRP A 29 -8.74 11.29 1.74
C TRP A 29 -9.96 11.08 2.63
N ASP A 30 -10.94 10.34 2.12
CA ASP A 30 -12.09 9.90 2.92
C ASP A 30 -11.61 8.91 3.98
N GLU A 31 -11.56 9.36 5.24
CA GLU A 31 -11.06 8.59 6.38
C GLU A 31 -11.80 7.27 6.57
N LYS A 32 -13.12 7.26 6.34
CA LYS A 32 -13.93 6.07 6.50
C LYS A 32 -13.57 5.04 5.43
N LEU A 33 -13.48 5.46 4.18
CA LEU A 33 -13.11 4.59 3.07
C LEU A 33 -11.67 4.07 3.22
N VAL A 34 -10.74 4.91 3.70
CA VAL A 34 -9.35 4.50 3.99
C VAL A 34 -9.33 3.41 5.06
N LYS A 35 -10.08 3.59 6.15
CA LYS A 35 -10.19 2.58 7.20
C LYS A 35 -10.77 1.27 6.69
N GLU A 36 -11.86 1.32 5.93
CA GLU A 36 -12.48 0.14 5.31
C GLU A 36 -11.50 -0.59 4.37
N ALA A 37 -10.71 0.16 3.60
CA ALA A 37 -9.68 -0.40 2.74
C ALA A 37 -8.54 -1.07 3.52
N TYR A 38 -8.08 -0.47 4.63
CA TYR A 38 -7.10 -1.09 5.51
C TYR A 38 -7.61 -2.40 6.08
N GLU A 39 -8.81 -2.40 6.68
CA GLU A 39 -9.43 -3.59 7.26
C GLU A 39 -9.61 -4.71 6.22
N TRP A 40 -9.99 -4.34 4.98
CA TRP A 40 -10.09 -5.30 3.89
C TRP A 40 -8.74 -5.94 3.54
N VAL A 41 -7.66 -5.15 3.39
CA VAL A 41 -6.31 -5.69 3.12
C VAL A 41 -5.84 -6.56 4.28
N GLU A 42 -6.04 -6.10 5.51
CA GLU A 42 -5.62 -6.79 6.73
C GLU A 42 -6.28 -8.17 6.84
N SER A 43 -7.57 -8.26 6.51
CA SER A 43 -8.32 -9.53 6.53
C SER A 43 -7.77 -10.61 5.57
N LYS A 44 -6.92 -10.23 4.62
CA LYS A 44 -6.39 -11.12 3.58
C LYS A 44 -4.92 -11.47 3.77
N VAL A 45 -4.09 -10.47 4.10
CA VAL A 45 -2.63 -10.62 3.97
C VAL A 45 -1.84 -10.09 5.17
N VAL A 46 -2.49 -9.68 6.27
CA VAL A 46 -1.81 -9.19 7.46
C VAL A 46 -2.13 -10.08 8.66
N PHE A 47 -1.09 -10.46 9.38
CA PHE A 47 -1.16 -11.39 10.50
C PHE A 47 -0.51 -10.76 11.74
N PRO A 48 -1.10 -10.94 12.93
CA PRO A 48 -0.41 -10.62 14.17
C PRO A 48 0.76 -11.60 14.37
N PRO A 49 1.84 -11.18 15.04
CA PRO A 49 2.91 -12.12 15.38
C PRO A 49 2.40 -13.13 16.42
N PHE A 50 2.55 -14.43 16.12
CA PHE A 50 2.22 -15.50 17.07
C PHE A 50 3.20 -15.55 18.25
N PHE A 51 4.45 -15.16 18.00
CA PHE A 51 5.50 -15.00 19.00
C PHE A 51 6.51 -13.97 18.49
N LEU A 52 7.19 -13.29 19.40
CA LEU A 52 8.35 -12.49 19.05
C LEU A 52 9.59 -13.37 18.99
N THR A 53 10.43 -13.14 17.99
CA THR A 53 11.76 -13.73 18.00
C THR A 53 12.57 -13.18 19.18
N PRO A 54 13.60 -13.91 19.68
CA PRO A 54 14.46 -13.40 20.77
C PRO A 54 15.03 -12.01 20.47
N TRP A 55 15.36 -11.73 19.21
CA TRP A 55 15.85 -10.42 18.79
C TRP A 55 14.78 -9.33 18.86
N GLN A 56 13.56 -9.62 18.42
CA GLN A 56 12.44 -8.66 18.51
C GLN A 56 12.10 -8.33 19.97
N PHE A 57 12.12 -9.33 20.85
CA PHE A 57 11.89 -9.13 22.29
C PHE A 57 12.96 -8.21 22.91
N VAL A 58 14.24 -8.46 22.61
CA VAL A 58 15.33 -7.59 23.10
C VAL A 58 15.20 -6.18 22.53
N ALA A 59 14.86 -6.03 21.24
CA ALA A 59 14.65 -4.72 20.63
C ALA A 59 13.49 -3.96 21.29
N GLU A 60 12.34 -4.61 21.50
CA GLU A 60 11.20 -4.04 22.24
C GLU A 60 11.62 -3.59 23.64
N PHE A 61 12.29 -4.45 24.39
CA PHE A 61 12.77 -4.15 25.73
C PHE A 61 13.70 -2.93 25.75
N SER A 62 14.71 -2.89 24.87
CA SER A 62 15.64 -1.77 24.80
C SER A 62 14.99 -0.44 24.38
N LEU A 63 13.99 -0.47 23.49
CA LEU A 63 13.22 0.74 23.14
C LEU A 63 12.48 1.29 24.37
N LEU A 64 11.87 0.41 25.17
CA LEU A 64 11.18 0.80 26.40
C LEU A 64 12.16 1.29 27.48
N GLU A 65 13.28 0.60 27.68
CA GLU A 65 14.31 0.96 28.66
C GLU A 65 14.92 2.34 28.38
N THR A 66 15.05 2.71 27.11
CA THR A 66 15.56 4.03 26.68
C THR A 66 14.49 5.13 26.67
N GLY A 67 13.26 4.83 27.11
CA GLY A 67 12.19 5.82 27.29
C GLY A 67 11.33 6.08 26.04
N ILE A 68 11.34 5.19 25.04
CA ILE A 68 10.45 5.29 23.88
C ILE A 68 9.06 4.77 24.26
N LEU A 69 8.30 5.66 24.91
CA LEU A 69 7.01 5.42 25.52
C LEU A 69 5.87 6.13 24.76
N PRO A 70 4.61 5.68 24.91
CA PRO A 70 4.16 4.54 25.70
C PRO A 70 4.46 3.19 25.04
N TYR A 71 4.28 2.10 25.79
CA TYR A 71 4.14 0.78 25.20
C TYR A 71 2.72 0.60 24.66
N ASN A 72 2.58 0.41 23.35
CA ASN A 72 1.29 0.32 22.66
C ASN A 72 0.85 -1.14 22.40
N GLY A 73 1.62 -2.13 22.86
CA GLY A 73 1.34 -3.55 22.58
C GLY A 73 1.27 -3.85 21.08
N TYR A 74 0.41 -4.80 20.70
CA TYR A 74 0.09 -5.03 19.29
C TYR A 74 -0.82 -3.94 18.75
N ASN A 75 -0.33 -3.16 17.77
CA ASN A 75 -1.09 -2.06 17.18
C ASN A 75 -0.67 -1.81 15.72
N LEU A 76 -1.65 -1.71 14.81
CA LEU A 76 -1.42 -1.42 13.40
C LEU A 76 -1.33 0.08 13.11
N GLU A 77 -1.84 0.92 14.00
CA GLU A 77 -1.84 2.37 13.83
C GLU A 77 -0.43 2.96 13.92
N HIS A 78 -0.18 4.02 13.16
CA HIS A 78 1.06 4.77 13.25
C HIS A 78 1.00 5.77 14.41
N VAL A 79 1.41 5.30 15.59
CA VAL A 79 1.36 6.08 16.84
C VAL A 79 2.75 6.20 17.48
N LYS A 80 2.94 7.26 18.25
CA LYS A 80 4.17 7.48 19.04
C LYS A 80 4.35 6.37 20.07
N GLY A 81 5.59 5.94 20.28
CA GLY A 81 5.98 4.98 21.31
C GLY A 81 6.51 3.67 20.72
N THR A 82 6.57 2.63 21.55
CA THR A 82 7.01 1.29 21.16
C THR A 82 5.80 0.42 20.89
N LYS A 83 5.77 -0.27 19.74
CA LYS A 83 4.67 -1.17 19.37
C LYS A 83 5.18 -2.43 18.68
N ILE A 84 4.37 -3.47 18.78
CA ILE A 84 4.44 -4.66 17.93
C ILE A 84 3.42 -4.45 16.80
N SER A 85 3.83 -4.63 15.55
CA SER A 85 2.95 -4.39 14.39
C SER A 85 2.63 -5.67 13.64
N GLY A 86 1.77 -5.57 12.64
CA GLY A 86 1.42 -6.68 11.75
C GLY A 86 2.56 -7.13 10.86
N SER A 87 2.46 -8.36 10.38
CA SER A 87 3.37 -8.98 9.43
C SER A 87 2.60 -9.52 8.24
N VAL A 88 3.17 -9.49 7.05
CA VAL A 88 2.63 -10.22 5.88
C VAL A 88 3.08 -11.68 5.84
N PHE A 89 3.88 -12.11 6.80
CA PHE A 89 4.17 -13.53 7.02
C PHE A 89 3.18 -14.11 8.03
N ASP A 90 2.55 -15.23 7.67
CA ASP A 90 1.64 -15.94 8.57
C ASP A 90 2.39 -16.77 9.62
N GLY A 91 1.63 -17.48 10.47
CA GLY A 91 2.18 -18.28 11.56
C GLY A 91 3.04 -19.47 11.14
N PHE A 92 2.98 -19.86 9.88
CA PHE A 92 3.83 -20.91 9.30
C PHE A 92 5.04 -20.31 8.57
N GLY A 93 5.22 -18.99 8.62
CA GLY A 93 6.27 -18.28 7.91
C GLY A 93 6.00 -18.13 6.40
N LYS A 94 4.79 -18.46 5.92
CA LYS A 94 4.44 -18.24 4.52
C LYS A 94 4.19 -16.75 4.31
N ARG A 95 4.84 -16.18 3.30
CA ARG A 95 4.63 -14.82 2.85
C ARG A 95 3.32 -14.70 2.07
N HIS A 96 2.53 -13.70 2.43
CA HIS A 96 1.39 -13.20 1.65
C HIS A 96 1.76 -11.87 1.00
N THR A 97 1.26 -11.62 -0.21
CA THR A 97 1.67 -10.50 -1.05
C THR A 97 0.46 -9.77 -1.62
N SER A 98 0.68 -8.59 -2.20
CA SER A 98 -0.37 -7.88 -2.94
C SER A 98 -0.94 -8.67 -4.12
N ALA A 99 -0.24 -9.71 -4.62
CA ALA A 99 -0.80 -10.60 -5.64
C ALA A 99 -1.96 -11.45 -5.08
N ASP A 100 -1.95 -11.77 -3.79
CA ASP A 100 -3.00 -12.60 -3.16
C ASP A 100 -4.33 -11.85 -3.08
N LEU A 101 -4.29 -10.51 -3.08
CA LEU A 101 -5.48 -9.67 -3.16
C LEU A 101 -6.25 -9.84 -4.48
N LEU A 102 -5.60 -10.35 -5.54
CA LEU A 102 -6.26 -10.66 -6.81
C LEU A 102 -7.28 -11.79 -6.68
N GLU A 103 -7.14 -12.67 -5.67
CA GLU A 103 -8.09 -13.74 -5.38
C GLU A 103 -9.48 -13.22 -5.03
N ALA A 104 -9.57 -12.00 -4.47
CA ALA A 104 -10.83 -11.35 -4.17
C ALA A 104 -11.51 -10.74 -5.41
N GLY A 105 -10.82 -10.68 -6.56
CA GLY A 105 -11.36 -10.16 -7.82
C GLY A 105 -12.29 -11.16 -8.52
N ASN A 106 -13.11 -10.68 -9.44
CA ASN A 106 -13.91 -11.55 -10.30
C ASN A 106 -13.05 -12.15 -11.43
N PRO A 107 -12.78 -13.47 -11.44
CA PRO A 107 -11.88 -14.07 -12.41
C PRO A 107 -12.41 -14.00 -13.86
N LYS A 108 -13.72 -13.81 -14.06
CA LYS A 108 -14.28 -13.64 -15.42
C LYS A 108 -13.92 -12.30 -16.06
N ASN A 109 -13.57 -11.31 -15.24
CA ASN A 109 -13.31 -9.94 -15.67
C ASN A 109 -11.85 -9.51 -15.41
N LEU A 110 -11.01 -10.39 -14.86
CA LEU A 110 -9.64 -10.09 -14.47
C LEU A 110 -8.65 -10.91 -15.30
N ILE A 111 -7.80 -10.25 -16.07
CA ILE A 111 -6.73 -10.87 -16.86
C ILE A 111 -5.38 -10.36 -16.35
N VAL A 112 -4.50 -11.28 -15.97
CA VAL A 112 -3.16 -10.96 -15.47
C VAL A 112 -2.12 -11.44 -16.48
N LEU A 113 -1.41 -10.50 -17.11
CA LEU A 113 -0.32 -10.79 -18.03
C LEU A 113 1.02 -10.63 -17.31
N VAL A 114 1.75 -11.72 -17.14
CA VAL A 114 3.11 -11.71 -16.56
C VAL A 114 4.16 -11.60 -17.67
N ASN A 115 5.36 -11.11 -17.32
CA ASN A 115 6.44 -10.84 -18.28
C ASN A 115 6.08 -9.86 -19.40
N ALA A 116 5.03 -9.06 -19.21
CA ALA A 116 4.65 -7.98 -20.12
C ALA A 116 5.34 -6.66 -19.71
N THR A 117 6.09 -6.05 -20.64
CA THR A 117 6.74 -4.75 -20.41
C THR A 117 5.94 -3.64 -21.09
N VAL A 118 5.35 -2.73 -20.30
CA VAL A 118 4.68 -1.53 -20.81
C VAL A 118 5.74 -0.55 -21.33
N LYS A 119 5.66 -0.17 -22.61
CA LYS A 119 6.62 0.75 -23.27
C LYS A 119 6.08 2.15 -23.46
N SER A 120 4.80 2.29 -23.80
CA SER A 120 4.16 3.57 -24.07
C SER A 120 2.68 3.53 -23.71
N ILE A 121 2.11 4.71 -23.47
CA ILE A 121 0.68 4.93 -23.30
C ILE A 121 0.19 5.65 -24.55
N ILE A 122 -0.91 5.17 -25.13
CA ILE A 122 -1.51 5.75 -26.33
C ILE A 122 -2.62 6.71 -25.87
N PHE A 123 -2.57 7.96 -26.31
CA PHE A 123 -3.56 8.99 -26.00
C PHE A 123 -4.44 9.30 -27.21
N HIS A 124 -5.73 9.49 -26.98
CA HIS A 124 -6.62 10.05 -27.99
C HIS A 124 -6.60 11.58 -27.90
N HIS A 125 -6.44 12.25 -29.04
CA HIS A 125 -6.58 13.70 -29.13
C HIS A 125 -7.92 14.02 -29.79
N ASN A 126 -8.83 14.65 -29.04
CA ASN A 126 -9.97 15.31 -29.64
C ASN A 126 -9.47 16.58 -30.31
N ALA A 127 -9.21 16.53 -31.62
CA ALA A 127 -8.97 17.74 -32.38
C ALA A 127 -10.24 18.59 -32.34
N VAL A 128 -10.26 19.64 -31.53
CA VAL A 128 -11.12 20.79 -31.85
C VAL A 128 -10.58 21.30 -33.18
N LYS A 129 -11.36 21.16 -34.25
CA LYS A 129 -11.09 21.86 -35.51
C LYS A 129 -11.19 23.36 -35.21
N ILE A 130 -10.08 23.98 -34.82
CA ILE A 130 -9.94 25.44 -34.79
C ILE A 130 -9.49 25.87 -36.19
N PHE A 131 -10.29 25.60 -37.22
CA PHE A 131 -10.11 26.19 -38.54
C PHE A 131 -11.45 26.23 -39.25
N ASP A 132 -12.25 27.24 -38.89
CA ASP A 132 -13.29 27.85 -39.74
C ASP A 132 -13.43 29.34 -39.34
N LEU A 133 -12.31 30.04 -39.07
CA LEU A 133 -12.30 31.50 -39.05
C LEU A 133 -11.75 31.99 -40.39
N PRO A 134 -12.53 32.75 -41.19
CA PRO A 134 -12.08 33.26 -42.47
C PRO A 134 -10.91 34.23 -42.27
N ALA A 135 -9.85 34.04 -43.06
CA ALA A 135 -8.64 34.86 -43.08
C ALA A 135 -8.87 36.24 -43.74
N THR A 136 -9.82 37.02 -43.23
CA THR A 136 -10.08 38.39 -43.68
C THR A 136 -10.31 39.33 -42.49
N ALA A 137 -9.30 39.46 -41.62
CA ALA A 137 -9.27 40.53 -40.63
C ALA A 137 -7.85 40.85 -40.16
N LEU A 138 -6.83 40.75 -41.02
CA LEU A 138 -5.52 41.36 -40.78
C LEU A 138 -4.95 41.85 -42.11
N GLN A 139 -5.21 43.12 -42.42
CA GLN A 139 -4.38 43.93 -43.31
C GLN A 139 -3.82 45.12 -42.51
N PRO A 140 -2.62 45.60 -42.85
CA PRO A 140 -1.73 46.37 -41.97
C PRO A 140 -2.24 47.75 -41.58
#